data_AF-A0A7S0FJ73-F1
#
_entry.id   AF-A0A7S0FJ73-F1
#
_cell.length_a   1.000
_cell.length_b   1.000
_cell.length_c   1.000
_cell.angle_alpha   90.00
_cell.angle_beta   90.00
_cell.angle_gamma   90.00
#
_symmetry.space_group_name_H-M   'P 1'
#
loop_
_entity.id
_entity.type
_entity.pdbx_description
1 polymer ?
#
loop_
_entity_poly.entity_id
_entity_poly.type
_entity_poly.pdbx_seq_one_letter_code
_entity_poly.pdbx_strand_id
1 'polypeptide(L)'
;GCSSREQGADVTAKVRELIAAGIPLSANNSLFGDPAPGKVKTLFVDVAKDVPGAQLRTLTASEHGGDIVTVPKGASVQGAFYGCSSREQGADVTAKVRELIAAGIPLSANNSLFGDPAPGKVKTLFVDVAKDVPGAQLRTLTASEHGGDIVTVPKGASVQGAFYGCSSREQ
;
A
#
# COMPACT_ATOMS: atom_id res chain seq x y z
N GLY A 1 18.47 3.03 20.42
CA GLY A 1 17.01 2.98 20.33
C GLY A 1 16.65 2.36 19.01
N CYS A 2 16.42 1.06 18.99
CA CYS A 2 16.19 0.32 17.75
C CYS A 2 14.70 0.20 17.46
N SER A 3 14.32 0.70 16.28
CA SER A 3 12.99 0.63 15.67
C SER A 3 12.93 -0.53 14.69
N SER A 4 13.44 -1.70 15.05
CA SER A 4 13.78 -2.72 14.07
C SER A 4 12.61 -3.70 13.86
N ARG A 5 11.94 -3.54 12.71
CA ARG A 5 11.02 -4.49 12.08
C ARG A 5 11.85 -5.65 11.48
N GLU A 6 12.52 -6.43 12.32
CA GLU A 6 13.63 -7.31 11.91
C GLU A 6 13.20 -8.55 11.14
N GLN A 7 12.03 -9.10 11.43
CA GLN A 7 11.47 -10.27 10.75
C GLN A 7 9.96 -10.10 10.57
N GLY A 8 9.54 -9.99 9.31
CA GLY A 8 8.13 -9.80 8.96
C GLY A 8 7.92 -9.44 7.49
N ALA A 9 6.66 -9.19 7.13
CA ALA A 9 6.24 -8.81 5.79
C ALA A 9 5.59 -7.42 5.79
N ASP A 10 5.83 -6.65 4.73
CA ASP A 10 5.01 -5.48 4.41
C ASP A 10 3.63 -5.97 3.97
N VAL A 11 2.60 -5.59 4.73
CA VAL A 11 1.20 -5.98 4.48
C VAL A 11 0.34 -4.77 4.16
N THR A 12 0.94 -3.65 3.75
CA THR A 12 0.24 -2.39 3.48
C THR A 12 -0.91 -2.56 2.50
N ALA A 13 -0.66 -3.26 1.38
CA ALA A 13 -1.69 -3.52 0.37
C ALA A 13 -2.84 -4.38 0.92
N LYS A 14 -2.50 -5.44 1.66
CA LYS A 14 -3.49 -6.35 2.24
C LYS A 14 -4.35 -5.67 3.29
N VAL A 15 -3.75 -4.87 4.18
CA VAL A 15 -4.47 -4.09 5.19
C VAL A 15 -5.47 -3.13 4.54
N ARG A 16 -5.10 -2.47 3.44
CA ARG A 16 -6.01 -1.57 2.72
C ARG A 16 -7.15 -2.31 2.04
N GLU A 17 -6.88 -3.47 1.44
CA GLU A 17 -7.91 -4.35 0.87
C GLU A 17 -8.93 -4.76 1.93
N LEU A 18 -8.47 -5.21 3.11
CA LEU A 18 -9.33 -5.62 4.20
C LEU A 18 -10.20 -4.46 4.73
N ILE A 19 -9.62 -3.26 4.88
CA ILE A 19 -10.39 -2.06 5.25
C ILE A 19 -11.45 -1.73 4.20
N ALA A 20 -11.09 -1.76 2.91
CA ALA A 20 -12.02 -1.47 1.81
C ALA A 20 -13.16 -2.48 1.74
N ALA A 21 -12.89 -3.75 2.05
CA ALA A 21 -13.89 -4.81 2.14
C ALA A 21 -14.70 -4.80 3.46
N GLY A 22 -14.39 -3.90 4.40
CA GLY A 22 -15.04 -3.84 5.72
C GLY A 22 -14.68 -5.01 6.63
N ILE A 23 -13.58 -5.71 6.33
CA ILE A 23 -13.09 -6.87 7.09
C ILE A 23 -12.26 -6.37 8.28
N PRO A 24 -12.55 -6.81 9.52
CA PRO A 24 -11.78 -6.42 10.69
C PRO A 24 -10.32 -6.89 10.59
N LEU A 25 -9.38 -5.98 10.90
CA LEU A 25 -7.95 -6.24 10.87
C LEU A 25 -7.51 -6.96 12.16
N SER A 26 -7.62 -8.28 12.16
CA SER A 26 -7.09 -9.12 13.24
C SER A 26 -5.67 -9.59 12.89
N ALA A 27 -4.73 -9.47 13.83
CA ALA A 27 -3.37 -9.97 13.65
C ALA A 27 -3.36 -11.51 13.67
N ASN A 28 -3.38 -12.16 12.50
CA ASN A 28 -3.31 -13.62 12.41
C ASN A 28 -2.72 -14.12 11.07
N ASN A 29 -2.25 -15.38 11.09
CA ASN A 29 -1.63 -16.04 9.94
C ASN A 29 -2.60 -16.28 8.77
N SER A 30 -3.90 -16.38 9.02
CA SER A 30 -4.89 -16.55 7.95
C SER A 30 -5.05 -15.30 7.09
N LEU A 31 -4.89 -14.11 7.68
CA LEU A 31 -5.00 -12.82 6.99
C LEU A 31 -3.68 -12.35 6.36
N PHE A 32 -2.55 -12.65 7.00
CA PHE A 32 -1.25 -12.06 6.65
C PHE A 32 -0.13 -13.07 6.37
N GLY A 33 -0.40 -14.38 6.47
CA GLY A 33 0.61 -15.43 6.39
C GLY A 33 1.47 -15.52 7.66
N ASP A 34 2.43 -16.45 7.69
CA ASP A 34 3.38 -16.59 8.80
C ASP A 34 4.80 -16.16 8.39
N PRO A 35 5.10 -14.85 8.46
CA PRO A 35 6.41 -14.33 8.06
C PRO A 35 7.51 -14.54 9.12
N ALA A 36 7.17 -15.03 10.32
CA ALA A 36 8.14 -15.32 11.38
C ALA A 36 7.71 -16.58 12.18
N PRO A 37 7.92 -17.78 11.62
CA PRO A 37 7.49 -19.02 12.24
C PRO A 37 8.10 -19.23 13.63
N GLY A 38 7.28 -19.69 14.57
CA GLY A 38 7.69 -19.93 15.96
C GLY A 38 7.90 -18.65 16.78
N LYS A 39 7.48 -17.49 16.28
CA LYS A 39 7.50 -16.21 17.00
C LYS A 39 6.10 -15.58 17.02
N VAL A 40 5.81 -14.87 18.11
CA VAL A 40 4.58 -14.07 18.22
C VAL A 40 4.73 -12.82 17.36
N LYS A 41 3.83 -12.64 16.40
CA LYS A 41 3.87 -11.50 15.48
C LYS A 41 2.94 -10.39 15.95
N THR A 42 3.24 -9.17 15.52
CA THR A 42 2.42 -7.99 15.76
C THR A 42 2.16 -7.32 14.42
N LEU A 43 0.90 -6.94 14.20
CA LEU A 43 0.52 -6.07 13.09
C LEU A 43 0.74 -4.62 13.53
N PHE A 44 1.57 -3.91 12.80
CA PHE A 44 1.78 -2.47 12.91
C PHE A 44 1.09 -1.80 11.73
N VAL A 45 0.24 -0.82 11.97
CA VAL A 45 -0.43 -0.04 10.94
C VAL A 45 -0.17 1.43 11.18
N ASP A 46 0.65 2.03 10.32
CA ASP A 46 0.90 3.46 10.34
C ASP A 46 -0.24 4.16 9.61
N VAL A 47 -0.98 4.97 10.34
CA VAL A 47 -2.10 5.76 9.82
C VAL A 47 -1.78 7.25 9.94
N ALA A 48 -2.09 8.00 8.90
CA ALA A 48 -2.20 9.45 9.00
C ALA A 48 -3.64 9.80 9.35
N LYS A 49 -3.86 10.57 10.43
CA LYS A 49 -5.19 11.13 10.70
C LYS A 49 -5.52 12.13 9.58
N ASP A 50 -6.52 11.86 8.74
CA ASP A 50 -6.89 12.84 7.72
C ASP A 50 -7.44 14.07 8.42
N VAL A 51 -6.84 15.20 8.08
CA VAL A 51 -7.53 16.50 8.13
C VAL A 51 -8.54 16.46 6.98
N PRO A 52 -9.81 16.90 7.15
CA PRO A 52 -10.79 16.91 6.06
C PRO A 52 -10.18 17.54 4.79
N GLY A 53 -9.99 16.75 3.72
CA GLY A 53 -9.38 17.23 2.46
C GLY A 53 -8.28 16.36 1.85
N ALA A 54 -7.81 15.30 2.51
CA ALA A 54 -6.94 14.30 1.88
C ALA A 54 -7.75 13.54 0.80
N GLN A 55 -7.67 14.01 -0.45
CA GLN A 55 -8.34 13.37 -1.58
C GLN A 55 -7.46 12.24 -2.12
N LEU A 56 -7.91 11.01 -1.96
CA LEU A 56 -7.42 9.90 -2.77
C LEU A 56 -7.83 10.15 -4.22
N ARG A 57 -6.86 10.12 -5.13
CA ARG A 57 -7.08 10.30 -6.57
C ARG A 57 -6.40 9.17 -7.32
N THR A 58 -7.10 8.61 -8.29
CA THR A 58 -6.52 7.66 -9.24
C THR A 58 -6.08 8.43 -10.48
N LEU A 59 -4.79 8.37 -10.78
CA LEU A 59 -4.23 8.80 -12.06
C LEU A 59 -4.19 7.60 -13.00
N THR A 60 -4.43 7.82 -14.29
CA THR A 60 -4.42 6.74 -15.29
C THR A 60 -3.61 7.11 -16.52
N ALA A 61 -2.97 6.12 -17.12
CA ALA A 61 -2.35 6.20 -18.44
C ALA A 61 -2.61 4.90 -19.18
N SER A 62 -3.02 4.98 -20.44
CA SER A 62 -3.28 3.79 -21.27
C SER A 62 -2.09 3.45 -22.14
N GLU A 63 -1.83 2.15 -22.32
CA GLU A 63 -0.84 1.65 -23.26
C GLU A 63 -1.18 2.17 -24.67
N HIS A 64 -0.15 2.60 -25.41
CA HIS A 64 -0.27 3.24 -26.73
C HIS A 64 -0.95 4.63 -26.77
N GLY A 65 -1.46 5.14 -25.65
CA GLY A 65 -2.06 6.47 -25.58
C GLY A 65 -1.04 7.62 -25.59
N GLY A 66 0.23 7.32 -25.28
CA GLY A 66 1.28 8.33 -25.09
C GLY A 66 1.17 9.09 -23.76
N ASP A 67 0.21 8.73 -22.92
CA ASP A 67 -0.05 9.37 -21.62
C ASP A 67 1.07 9.08 -20.61
N ILE A 68 1.44 10.09 -19.83
CA ILE A 68 2.39 9.99 -18.73
C ILE A 68 1.67 10.36 -17.43
N VAL A 69 1.73 9.47 -16.44
CA VAL A 69 1.26 9.77 -15.09
C VAL A 69 2.27 10.67 -14.39
N THR A 70 1.85 11.90 -14.07
CA THR A 70 2.62 12.82 -13.24
C THR A 70 2.03 12.86 -11.85
N VAL A 71 2.77 12.34 -10.85
CA VAL A 71 2.36 12.42 -9.46
C VAL A 71 2.49 13.88 -8.98
N PRO A 72 1.41 14.51 -8.46
CA PRO A 72 1.47 15.88 -7.99
C PRO A 72 2.52 16.06 -6.88
N LYS A 73 3.17 17.22 -6.85
CA LYS A 73 4.09 17.57 -5.77
C LYS A 73 3.35 17.57 -4.41
N GLY A 74 3.91 16.88 -3.43
CA GLY A 74 3.28 16.69 -2.12
C GLY A 74 2.13 15.68 -2.15
N ALA A 75 2.18 14.69 -3.05
CA ALA A 75 1.31 13.53 -3.00
C ALA A 75 2.15 12.25 -2.87
N SER A 76 1.67 11.31 -2.06
CA SER A 76 2.26 10.00 -1.87
C SER A 76 1.54 8.96 -2.73
N VAL A 77 2.30 8.04 -3.34
CA VAL A 77 1.72 6.88 -4.04
C VAL A 77 1.25 5.88 -3.03
N GLN A 78 -0.06 5.69 -2.99
CA GLN A 78 -0.72 4.73 -2.14
C GLN A 78 -0.65 3.35 -2.80
N GLY A 79 -1.13 3.21 -4.04
CA GLY A 79 -1.09 1.93 -4.75
C GLY A 79 -0.92 2.14 -6.24
N ALA A 80 -0.49 1.12 -6.96
CA ALA A 80 -0.50 1.14 -8.41
C ALA A 80 -0.78 -0.25 -9.00
N PHE A 81 -1.53 -0.26 -10.09
CA PHE A 81 -1.93 -1.48 -10.80
C PHE A 81 -1.71 -1.30 -12.30
N TYR A 82 -1.15 -2.30 -12.96
CA TYR A 82 -1.00 -2.33 -14.41
C TYR A 82 -1.72 -3.54 -14.98
N GLY A 83 -2.71 -3.30 -15.85
CA GLY A 83 -3.53 -4.38 -16.37
C GLY A 83 -4.72 -3.85 -17.15
N CYS A 84 -5.73 -4.69 -17.35
CA CYS A 84 -6.93 -4.32 -18.10
C CYS A 84 -7.64 -3.12 -17.47
N SER A 85 -8.39 -2.37 -18.28
CA SER A 85 -9.17 -1.22 -17.82
C SER A 85 -10.21 -1.56 -16.74
N SER A 86 -10.73 -2.80 -16.73
CA SER A 86 -11.62 -3.32 -15.69
C SER A 86 -10.90 -3.69 -14.38
N ARG A 87 -9.56 -3.66 -14.36
CA ARG A 87 -8.70 -4.14 -13.27
C ARG A 87 -8.89 -5.62 -12.88
N GLU A 88 -9.58 -6.41 -13.68
CA GLU A 88 -9.83 -7.84 -13.41
C GLU A 88 -8.60 -8.72 -13.68
N GLN A 89 -7.68 -8.25 -14.54
CA GLN A 89 -6.48 -8.96 -14.92
C GLN A 89 -5.32 -7.98 -15.04
N GLY A 90 -4.25 -8.18 -14.26
CA GLY A 90 -3.09 -7.30 -14.20
C GLY A 90 -2.15 -7.67 -13.06
N ALA A 91 -1.24 -6.75 -12.75
CA ALA A 91 -0.25 -6.89 -11.68
C ALA A 91 -0.23 -5.65 -10.78
N ASP A 92 0.03 -5.85 -9.49
CA ASP A 92 0.43 -4.75 -8.60
C ASP A 92 1.82 -4.27 -9.00
N VAL A 93 1.93 -2.99 -9.32
CA VAL A 93 3.19 -2.34 -9.73
C VAL A 93 3.57 -1.21 -8.77
N THR A 94 3.00 -1.20 -7.56
CA THR A 94 3.18 -0.14 -6.56
C THR A 94 4.65 0.12 -6.26
N ALA A 95 5.42 -0.96 -5.99
CA ALA A 95 6.85 -0.85 -5.71
C ALA A 95 7.63 -0.30 -6.91
N LYS A 96 7.31 -0.77 -8.12
CA LYS A 96 7.98 -0.32 -9.35
C LYS A 96 7.68 1.14 -9.66
N VAL A 97 6.44 1.58 -9.50
CA VAL A 97 6.03 2.98 -9.67
C VAL A 97 6.77 3.89 -8.69
N ARG A 98 6.91 3.49 -7.42
CA ARG A 98 7.68 4.25 -6.43
C ARG A 98 9.16 4.36 -6.81
N GLU A 99 9.76 3.28 -7.30
CA GLU A 99 11.14 3.26 -7.80
C GLU A 99 11.33 4.23 -8.98
N LEU A 100 10.42 4.17 -9.97
CA LEU A 100 10.48 5.04 -11.15
C LEU A 100 10.36 6.52 -10.79
N ILE A 101 9.44 6.87 -9.87
CA ILE A 101 9.31 8.25 -9.37
C ILE A 101 10.60 8.70 -8.67
N ALA A 102 11.18 7.85 -7.81
CA ALA A 102 12.41 8.15 -7.09
C ALA A 102 13.60 8.35 -8.04
N ALA A 103 13.64 7.59 -9.14
CA ALA A 103 14.63 7.73 -10.20
C ALA A 103 14.35 8.89 -11.17
N GLY A 104 13.23 9.61 -11.02
CA GLY A 104 12.82 10.69 -11.92
C GLY A 104 12.39 10.19 -13.31
N ILE A 105 12.04 8.91 -13.44
CA ILE A 105 11.63 8.28 -14.69
C ILE A 105 10.11 8.50 -14.89
N PRO A 106 9.68 8.97 -16.07
CA PRO A 106 8.26 9.17 -16.35
C PRO A 106 7.47 7.86 -16.30
N LEU A 107 6.31 7.90 -15.65
CA LEU A 107 5.40 6.77 -15.53
C LEU A 107 4.51 6.66 -16.77
N SER A 108 4.96 5.93 -17.78
CA SER A 108 4.15 5.60 -18.96
C SER A 108 3.65 4.16 -18.89
N ALA A 109 2.44 3.92 -19.37
CA ALA A 109 1.88 2.57 -19.47
C ALA A 109 2.62 1.77 -20.55
N ASN A 110 3.61 0.95 -20.15
CA ASN A 110 4.49 0.24 -21.08
C ASN A 110 4.95 -1.11 -20.50
N ASN A 111 4.88 -2.16 -21.34
CA ASN A 111 5.35 -3.51 -21.00
C ASN A 111 6.84 -3.58 -20.67
N SER A 112 7.66 -2.70 -21.23
CA SER A 112 9.09 -2.62 -20.90
C SER A 112 9.33 -2.14 -19.46
N LEU A 113 8.38 -1.41 -18.86
CA LEU A 113 8.48 -0.91 -17.49
C LEU A 113 7.84 -1.87 -16.46
N PHE A 114 6.75 -2.54 -16.86
CA PHE A 114 5.87 -3.27 -15.93
C PHE A 114 5.64 -4.75 -16.29
N GLY A 115 6.20 -5.23 -17.41
CA GLY A 115 5.88 -6.54 -17.99
C GLY A 115 4.53 -6.55 -18.71
N ASP A 116 4.13 -7.70 -19.27
CA ASP A 116 2.81 -7.89 -19.89
C ASP A 116 1.92 -8.81 -19.05
N PRO A 117 1.20 -8.27 -18.06
CA PRO A 117 0.33 -9.06 -17.17
C PRO A 117 -1.03 -9.42 -17.80
N ALA A 118 -1.36 -8.87 -18.97
CA ALA A 118 -2.61 -9.17 -19.67
C ALA A 118 -2.37 -9.28 -21.19
N PRO A 119 -1.78 -10.39 -21.67
CA PRO A 119 -1.46 -10.57 -23.07
C PRO A 119 -2.71 -10.49 -23.95
N GLY A 120 -2.59 -9.80 -25.09
CA GLY A 120 -3.68 -9.61 -26.05
C GLY A 120 -4.74 -8.60 -25.62
N LYS A 121 -4.54 -7.88 -24.51
CA LYS A 121 -5.42 -6.81 -24.04
C LYS A 121 -4.66 -5.49 -23.91
N VAL A 122 -5.37 -4.39 -24.17
CA VAL A 122 -4.84 -3.03 -23.90
C VAL A 122 -4.80 -2.83 -22.39
N LYS A 123 -3.62 -2.46 -21.88
CA LYS A 123 -3.42 -2.25 -20.46
C LYS A 123 -3.44 -0.76 -20.09
N THR A 124 -3.83 -0.49 -18.87
CA THR A 124 -3.87 0.83 -18.27
C THR A 124 -3.08 0.77 -16.97
N LEU A 125 -2.18 1.74 -16.78
CA LEU A 125 -1.55 2.00 -15.50
C LEU A 125 -2.50 2.84 -14.67
N PHE A 126 -2.80 2.37 -13.46
CA PHE A 126 -3.55 3.08 -12.46
C PHE A 126 -2.63 3.41 -11.29
N VAL A 127 -2.58 4.66 -10.86
CA VAL A 127 -1.77 5.09 -9.71
C VAL A 127 -2.67 5.84 -8.74
N ASP A 128 -2.91 5.23 -7.59
CA ASP A 128 -3.69 5.81 -6.52
C ASP A 128 -2.75 6.67 -5.67
N VAL A 129 -2.99 7.98 -5.63
CA VAL A 129 -2.20 8.96 -4.89
C VAL A 129 -3.04 9.60 -3.79
N ALA A 130 -2.42 9.89 -2.65
CA ALA A 130 -2.98 10.72 -1.60
C ALA A 130 -2.22 12.04 -1.57
N LYS A 131 -2.92 13.17 -1.56
CA LYS A 131 -2.28 14.47 -1.35
C LYS A 131 -1.89 14.61 0.11
N ASP A 132 -0.60 14.79 0.40
CA ASP A 132 -0.12 15.13 1.73
C ASP A 132 -0.70 16.47 2.16
N VAL A 133 -1.41 16.47 3.27
CA VAL A 133 -1.87 17.71 3.91
C VAL A 133 -0.86 18.05 5.01
N PRO A 134 -0.20 19.22 4.97
CA PRO A 134 0.68 19.66 6.03
C PRO A 134 -0.07 19.65 7.38
N GLY A 135 0.42 18.88 8.35
CA GLY A 135 -0.20 18.74 9.69
C GLY A 135 -0.90 17.40 9.96
N ALA A 136 -0.91 16.46 9.00
CA ALA A 136 -1.37 15.10 9.28
C ALA A 136 -0.46 14.43 10.33
N GLN A 137 -1.02 14.09 11.49
CA GLN A 137 -0.29 13.33 12.52
C GLN A 137 -0.25 11.85 12.14
N LEU A 138 0.96 11.32 11.99
CA LEU A 138 1.20 9.87 11.89
C LEU A 138 1.00 9.23 13.27
N ARG A 139 0.28 8.12 13.29
CA ARG A 139 0.07 7.27 14.46
C ARG A 139 0.23 5.81 14.06
N THR A 140 0.93 5.03 14.87
CA THR A 140 1.03 3.59 14.69
C THR A 140 -0.02 2.91 15.56
N LEU A 141 -0.90 2.13 14.93
CA LEU A 141 -1.81 1.21 15.59
C LEU A 141 -1.17 -0.17 15.64
N THR A 142 -1.39 -0.92 16.71
CA THR A 142 -0.77 -2.25 16.89
C THR A 142 -1.79 -3.28 17.35
N ALA A 143 -1.69 -4.51 16.84
CA ALA A 143 -2.42 -5.68 17.35
C ALA A 143 -1.49 -6.89 17.40
N SER A 144 -1.50 -7.63 18.51
CA SER A 144 -0.66 -8.81 18.69
C SER A 144 -1.38 -10.07 18.25
N GLU A 145 -0.66 -10.97 17.59
CA GLU A 145 -1.13 -12.30 17.27
C GLU A 145 -1.50 -13.04 18.57
N HIS A 146 -2.64 -13.73 18.56
CA HIS A 146 -3.26 -14.39 19.73
C HIS A 146 -3.78 -13.47 20.85
N GLY A 147 -3.61 -12.14 20.74
CA GLY A 147 -4.13 -11.18 21.72
C GLY A 147 -5.64 -10.94 21.62
N GLY A 148 -6.27 -11.35 20.51
CA GLY A 148 -7.68 -11.04 20.22
C GLY A 148 -7.93 -9.59 19.80
N ASP A 149 -6.88 -8.77 19.73
CA ASP A 149 -6.96 -7.36 19.36
C ASP A 149 -7.35 -7.19 17.88
N ILE A 150 -8.19 -6.18 17.63
CA ILE A 150 -8.57 -5.76 16.29
C ILE A 150 -8.04 -4.34 16.07
N VAL A 151 -7.33 -4.13 14.96
CA VAL A 151 -6.92 -2.78 14.54
C VAL A 151 -8.12 -2.10 13.90
N THR A 152 -8.67 -1.10 14.60
CA THR A 152 -9.70 -0.22 14.03
C THR A 152 -9.01 1.02 13.47
N VAL A 153 -8.96 1.13 12.13
CA VAL A 153 -8.49 2.37 11.49
C VAL A 153 -9.58 3.45 11.65
N PRO A 154 -9.25 4.62 12.23
CA PRO A 154 -10.22 5.70 12.40
C PRO A 154 -10.85 6.09 11.06
N LYS A 155 -12.15 6.41 11.09
CA LYS A 155 -12.85 6.92 9.91
C LYS A 155 -12.18 8.22 9.44
N GLY A 156 -11.78 8.27 8.17
CA GLY A 156 -10.97 9.38 7.64
C GLY A 156 -9.53 9.35 8.13
N ALA A 157 -8.94 8.17 8.29
CA ALA A 157 -7.50 8.02 8.39
C ALA A 157 -7.00 7.22 7.19
N SER A 158 -5.88 7.65 6.63
CA SER A 158 -5.23 6.99 5.50
C SER A 158 -4.09 6.11 6.00
N VAL A 159 -4.11 4.82 5.64
CA VAL A 159 -3.01 3.89 5.95
C VAL A 159 -1.80 4.26 5.11
N GLN A 160 -0.70 4.64 5.75
CA GLN A 160 0.55 5.04 5.10
C GLN A 160 1.51 3.85 4.95
N GLY A 161 1.44 2.89 5.87
CA GLY A 161 2.19 1.65 5.82
C GLY A 161 1.64 0.63 6.80
N ALA A 162 1.91 -0.66 6.56
CA ALA A 162 1.64 -1.71 7.53
C ALA A 162 2.68 -2.82 7.45
N PHE A 163 3.01 -3.40 8.60
CA PHE A 163 3.99 -4.47 8.74
C PHE A 163 3.46 -5.53 9.68
N TYR A 164 3.58 -6.80 9.30
CA TYR A 164 3.24 -7.93 10.15
C TYR A 164 4.49 -8.75 10.44
N GLY A 165 4.89 -8.81 11.70
CA GLY A 165 6.13 -9.46 12.10
C GLY A 165 6.47 -9.24 13.55
N CYS A 166 7.65 -9.69 13.98
CA CYS A 166 8.09 -9.45 15.34
C CYS A 166 8.67 -8.04 15.48
N SER A 167 8.30 -7.34 16.55
CA SER A 167 9.16 -6.30 17.10
C SER A 167 10.03 -6.92 18.18
N SER A 168 11.34 -6.78 18.05
CA SER A 168 12.24 -6.91 19.19
C SER A 168 11.93 -5.76 20.16
N ARG A 169 11.08 -6.02 21.17
CA ARG A 169 11.39 -5.52 22.50
C ARG A 169 12.32 -6.55 23.12
N GLU A 170 13.61 -6.39 22.89
CA GLU A 170 14.55 -6.88 23.90
C GLU A 170 14.33 -6.07 25.18
N GLN A 171 14.34 -6.79 26.30
CA GLN A 171 14.06 -6.33 27.65
C GLN A 171 14.94 -5.16 28.08
#